data_AF-A0A3C0B2W3-F1
#
_entry.id   AF-A0A3C0B2W3-F1
#
_cell.length_a   1.000
_cell.length_b   1.000
_cell.length_c   1.000
_cell.angle_alpha   90.00
_cell.angle_beta   90.00
_cell.angle_gamma   90.00
#
_symmetry.space_group_name_H-M   'P 1'
#
loop_
_entity.id
_entity.type
_entity.pdbx_description
1 polymer ?
#
loop_
_entity_poly.entity_id
_entity_poly.type
_entity_poly.pdbx_seq_one_letter_code
_entity_poly.pdbx_strand_id
1 'polypeptide(L)'
;FSQILFYYFLDKEDSFDNFKIVTLLFLLLIFVKITVAPLGLVVIYLLGFKKNRINFLLFFGSIIALVLVLKNLIITGYPFYPLSILPINKDWTIPEKLLTFFVQISENAGYFKTAVSNNQSLFDKLISWIQLDGINRIFNFGILLLFAFGWFVKVIKTEKKYFFLYLVLALTFLILLFTSPQYRFFLPVFVFLFVLISSTVFSYLKINQKTVQYFLLVVILVPLLFTEIITFPNLLKNQLHQEKEINSWSQILIPNENSKFSKIEFEKIKEGNLNYFSPKDELFFYGTADGPLPCVNKLQLNYLKTYYHIKPQQRTHNLGDGFYSKKTKNE
;
A
#
# COMPACT_ATOMS: atom_id res chain seq x y z
N PHE A 1 0.96 -10.60 -8.09
CA PHE A 1 1.77 -11.56 -7.32
C PHE A 1 0.97 -12.37 -6.30
N SER A 2 0.15 -11.77 -5.42
CA SER A 2 -0.60 -12.52 -4.40
C SER A 2 -1.55 -13.59 -4.98
N GLN A 3 -2.25 -13.31 -6.08
CA GLN A 3 -3.12 -14.31 -6.73
C GLN A 3 -2.33 -15.53 -7.25
N ILE A 4 -1.13 -15.29 -7.77
CA ILE A 4 -0.24 -16.36 -8.25
C ILE A 4 0.24 -17.19 -7.05
N LEU A 5 0.58 -16.55 -5.93
CA LEU A 5 0.91 -17.24 -4.69
C LEU A 5 -0.25 -18.12 -4.21
N PHE A 6 -1.49 -17.62 -4.24
CA PHE A 6 -2.67 -18.41 -3.88
C PHE A 6 -2.88 -19.61 -4.80
N TYR A 7 -2.68 -19.43 -6.11
CA TYR A 7 -2.76 -20.51 -7.10
C TYR A 7 -1.75 -21.64 -6.78
N TYR A 8 -0.46 -21.32 -6.62
CA TYR A 8 0.55 -22.32 -6.30
C TYR A 8 0.38 -22.95 -4.91
N PHE A 9 -0.19 -22.23 -3.95
CA PHE A 9 -0.52 -22.82 -2.65
C PHE A 9 -1.64 -23.86 -2.74
N LEU A 10 -2.69 -23.53 -3.50
CA LEU A 10 -3.89 -24.37 -3.67
C LEU A 10 -3.64 -25.56 -4.61
N ASP A 11 -2.58 -25.51 -5.42
CA ASP A 11 -2.17 -26.63 -6.26
C ASP A 11 -1.99 -27.93 -5.45
N LYS A 12 -2.37 -29.06 -6.05
CA LYS A 12 -2.38 -30.37 -5.35
C LYS A 12 -0.99 -30.97 -5.24
N GLU A 13 -0.05 -30.59 -6.11
CA GLU A 13 1.32 -31.11 -6.09
C GLU A 13 2.18 -30.40 -5.03
N ASP A 14 2.48 -31.10 -3.92
CA ASP A 14 3.46 -30.64 -2.92
C ASP A 14 4.91 -30.89 -3.40
N SER A 15 5.31 -30.18 -4.46
CA SER A 15 6.67 -30.26 -5.00
C SER A 15 7.63 -29.29 -4.28
N PHE A 16 8.93 -29.59 -4.30
CA PHE A 16 9.93 -28.67 -3.76
C PHE A 16 10.03 -27.38 -4.59
N ASP A 17 9.79 -27.45 -5.89
CA ASP A 17 9.85 -26.28 -6.77
C ASP A 17 8.63 -25.36 -6.56
N ASN A 18 7.44 -25.91 -6.34
CA ASN A 18 6.27 -25.13 -5.90
C ASN A 18 6.57 -24.37 -4.60
N PHE A 19 7.22 -25.02 -3.63
CA PHE A 19 7.65 -24.36 -2.39
C PHE A 19 8.62 -23.19 -2.63
N LYS A 20 9.61 -23.36 -3.52
CA LYS A 20 10.55 -22.28 -3.87
C LYS A 20 9.82 -21.09 -4.48
N ILE A 21 8.92 -21.33 -5.44
CA ILE A 21 8.14 -20.29 -6.10
C ILE A 21 7.29 -19.54 -5.08
N VAL A 22 6.54 -20.25 -4.23
CA VAL A 22 5.69 -19.64 -3.19
C VAL A 22 6.53 -18.80 -2.22
N THR A 23 7.69 -19.29 -1.81
CA THR A 23 8.60 -18.58 -0.90
C THR A 23 9.17 -17.32 -1.55
N LEU A 24 9.66 -17.40 -2.78
CA LEU A 24 10.20 -16.22 -3.49
C LEU A 24 9.12 -15.17 -3.76
N LEU A 25 7.90 -15.59 -4.16
CA LEU A 25 6.77 -14.68 -4.31
C LEU A 25 6.38 -14.00 -3.00
N PHE A 26 6.39 -14.75 -1.89
CA PHE A 26 6.11 -14.19 -0.57
C PHE A 26 7.17 -13.18 -0.13
N LEU A 27 8.46 -13.51 -0.30
CA LEU A 27 9.57 -12.62 0.03
C LEU A 27 9.52 -11.33 -0.79
N LEU A 28 9.17 -11.42 -2.08
CA LEU A 28 8.93 -10.26 -2.94
C LEU A 28 7.77 -9.40 -2.41
N LEU A 29 6.67 -10.03 -2.00
CA LEU A 29 5.52 -9.31 -1.44
C LEU A 29 5.86 -8.57 -0.14
N ILE A 30 6.60 -9.21 0.78
CA ILE A 30 7.08 -8.53 2.00
C ILE A 30 7.99 -7.37 1.65
N PHE A 31 8.91 -7.56 0.70
CA PHE A 31 9.86 -6.52 0.29
C PHE A 31 9.14 -5.27 -0.21
N VAL A 32 8.05 -5.45 -0.96
CA VAL A 32 7.18 -4.35 -1.40
C VAL A 32 6.42 -3.74 -0.21
N LYS A 33 5.81 -4.56 0.65
CA LYS A 33 5.06 -4.06 1.80
C LYS A 33 4.99 -5.07 2.96
N ILE A 34 5.48 -4.63 4.12
CA ILE A 34 5.51 -5.43 5.35
C ILE A 34 4.13 -5.87 5.85
N THR A 35 3.06 -5.13 5.52
CA THR A 35 1.68 -5.46 5.94
C THR A 35 1.18 -6.79 5.38
N VAL A 36 1.87 -7.37 4.40
CA VAL A 36 1.55 -8.67 3.78
C VAL A 36 2.16 -9.85 4.58
N ALA A 37 2.92 -9.57 5.65
CA ALA A 37 3.56 -10.58 6.51
C ALA A 37 2.65 -11.75 6.95
N PRO A 38 1.34 -11.57 7.23
CA PRO A 38 0.47 -12.69 7.61
C PRO A 38 0.35 -13.78 6.53
N LEU A 39 0.56 -13.44 5.25
CA LEU A 39 0.64 -14.44 4.18
C LEU A 39 1.81 -15.42 4.37
N GLY A 40 2.77 -15.10 5.25
CA GLY A 40 3.86 -16.01 5.61
C GLY A 40 3.39 -17.31 6.25
N LEU A 41 2.19 -17.30 6.84
CA LEU A 41 1.54 -18.52 7.33
C LEU A 41 1.32 -19.55 6.21
N VAL A 42 1.14 -19.10 4.96
CA VAL A 42 1.06 -19.98 3.78
C VAL A 42 2.39 -20.68 3.53
N VAL A 43 3.51 -19.95 3.64
CA VAL A 43 4.86 -20.50 3.48
C VAL A 43 5.18 -21.47 4.62
N ILE A 44 4.82 -21.11 5.85
CA ILE A 44 4.99 -21.96 7.04
C ILE A 44 4.18 -23.25 6.90
N TYR A 45 2.96 -23.19 6.39
CA TYR A 45 2.13 -24.37 6.13
C TYR A 45 2.84 -25.33 5.15
N LEU A 46 3.39 -24.81 4.06
CA LEU A 46 4.12 -25.63 3.08
C LEU A 46 5.50 -26.09 3.55
N LEU A 47 6.06 -25.47 4.58
CA LEU A 47 7.38 -25.83 5.10
C LEU A 47 7.44 -27.30 5.52
N GLY A 48 6.38 -27.80 6.16
CA GLY A 48 6.26 -29.18 6.64
C GLY A 48 7.45 -29.66 7.46
N PHE A 49 8.22 -28.72 8.05
CA PHE A 49 9.50 -28.92 8.73
C PHE A 49 10.56 -29.74 7.96
N LYS A 50 10.51 -29.75 6.61
CA LYS A 50 11.51 -30.44 5.78
C LYS A 50 12.81 -29.63 5.74
N LYS A 51 13.95 -30.25 6.08
CA LYS A 51 15.29 -29.58 6.17
C LYS A 51 15.64 -28.73 4.95
N ASN A 52 15.43 -29.25 3.73
CA ASN A 52 15.75 -28.51 2.49
C ASN A 52 14.89 -27.25 2.31
N ARG A 53 13.62 -27.30 2.73
CA ARG A 53 12.70 -26.16 2.69
C ARG A 53 13.07 -25.09 3.72
N ILE A 54 13.46 -25.52 4.92
CA ILE A 54 13.96 -24.63 5.98
C ILE A 54 15.23 -23.93 5.51
N ASN A 55 16.22 -24.66 4.99
CA ASN A 55 17.45 -24.07 4.51
C ASN A 55 17.21 -23.05 3.40
N PHE A 56 16.31 -23.34 2.46
CA PHE A 56 15.94 -22.42 1.39
C PHE A 56 15.28 -21.14 1.92
N LEU A 57 14.31 -21.28 2.82
CA LEU A 57 13.63 -20.14 3.45
C LEU A 57 14.60 -19.28 4.27
N LEU A 58 15.49 -19.90 5.05
CA LEU A 58 16.47 -19.17 5.86
C LEU A 58 17.47 -18.43 4.98
N PHE A 59 17.98 -19.07 3.93
CA PHE A 59 18.94 -18.43 3.02
C PHE A 59 18.34 -17.20 2.34
N PHE A 60 17.24 -17.35 1.59
CA PHE A 60 16.63 -16.21 0.89
C PHE A 60 15.94 -15.23 1.84
N GLY A 61 15.34 -15.72 2.92
CA GLY A 61 14.73 -14.90 3.95
C GLY A 61 15.74 -14.00 4.65
N SER A 62 16.93 -14.51 4.99
CA SER A 62 17.99 -13.71 5.61
C SER A 62 18.52 -12.61 4.69
N ILE A 63 18.69 -12.89 3.39
CA ILE A 63 19.10 -11.90 2.39
C ILE A 63 18.07 -10.75 2.34
N ILE A 64 16.79 -11.08 2.18
CA ILE A 64 15.73 -10.07 2.09
C ILE A 64 15.57 -9.30 3.39
N ALA A 65 15.65 -9.98 4.55
CA ALA A 65 15.60 -9.33 5.86
C ALA A 65 16.77 -8.36 6.04
N LEU A 66 17.98 -8.74 5.66
CA LEU A 66 19.17 -7.89 5.73
C LEU A 66 19.02 -6.65 4.84
N VAL A 67 18.54 -6.81 3.60
CA VAL A 67 18.28 -5.68 2.71
C VAL A 67 17.22 -4.74 3.29
N LEU A 68 16.12 -5.27 3.82
CA LEU A 68 15.06 -4.46 4.42
C LEU A 68 15.54 -3.69 5.65
N VAL A 69 16.24 -4.36 6.55
CA VAL A 69 16.79 -3.74 7.77
C VAL A 69 17.80 -2.67 7.41
N LEU A 70 18.76 -2.94 6.51
CA LEU A 70 19.76 -1.95 6.11
C LEU A 70 19.13 -0.76 5.40
N LYS A 71 18.18 -1.00 4.49
CA LYS A 71 17.42 0.06 3.81
C LYS A 71 16.68 0.94 4.82
N ASN A 72 15.90 0.32 5.71
CA ASN A 72 15.10 1.05 6.69
C ASN A 72 15.99 1.81 7.69
N LEU A 73 17.11 1.20 8.09
CA LEU A 73 18.14 1.86 8.87
C LEU A 73 18.61 3.11 8.14
N ILE A 74 19.20 3.01 6.95
CA ILE A 74 19.77 4.15 6.22
C ILE A 74 18.75 5.29 5.98
N ILE A 75 17.48 4.95 5.69
CA ILE A 75 16.47 5.96 5.35
C ILE A 75 15.86 6.63 6.58
N THR A 76 15.56 5.86 7.63
CA THR A 76 14.71 6.33 8.74
C THR A 76 15.42 6.34 10.09
N GLY A 77 16.48 5.54 10.23
CA GLY A 77 17.15 5.25 11.50
C GLY A 77 16.45 4.17 12.33
N TYR A 78 15.37 3.56 11.82
CA TYR A 78 14.62 2.48 12.47
C TYR A 78 14.71 1.19 11.63
N PRO A 79 15.26 0.08 12.16
CA PRO A 79 15.36 -1.19 11.42
C PRO A 79 14.00 -1.73 10.93
N PHE A 80 12.97 -1.55 11.76
CA PHE A 80 11.64 -2.15 11.59
C PHE A 80 10.57 -1.13 11.20
N TYR A 81 10.95 -0.02 10.55
CA TYR A 81 10.01 0.98 10.05
C TYR A 81 8.82 0.31 9.31
N PRO A 82 7.55 0.70 9.56
CA PRO A 82 7.11 1.89 10.31
C PRO A 82 7.07 1.74 11.84
N LEU A 83 7.45 0.58 12.41
CA LEU A 83 7.51 0.40 13.85
C LEU A 83 8.67 1.22 14.43
N SER A 84 8.42 1.98 15.50
CA SER A 84 9.41 2.80 16.21
C SER A 84 10.35 1.98 17.12
N ILE A 85 10.67 0.75 16.72
CA ILE A 85 11.44 -0.21 17.51
C ILE A 85 12.93 -0.10 17.17
N LEU A 86 13.79 -0.10 18.20
CA LEU A 86 15.25 -0.07 18.09
C LEU A 86 15.80 1.11 17.26
N PRO A 87 15.47 2.37 17.60
CA PRO A 87 16.06 3.53 16.93
C PRO A 87 17.58 3.56 17.10
N ILE A 88 18.29 3.87 16.02
CA ILE A 88 19.70 4.24 16.13
C ILE A 88 19.80 5.69 16.60
N ASN A 89 20.65 5.95 17.60
CA ASN A 89 20.98 7.29 18.05
C ASN A 89 21.95 8.00 17.07
N LYS A 90 21.42 8.38 15.90
CA LYS A 90 22.08 9.26 14.93
C LYS A 90 21.22 10.50 14.71
N ASP A 91 21.88 11.56 14.29
CA ASP A 91 21.30 12.90 14.07
C ASP A 91 20.41 13.01 12.82
N TRP A 92 20.51 12.05 11.89
CA TRP A 92 19.62 11.91 10.74
C TRP A 92 18.44 10.97 11.00
N THR A 93 18.40 10.27 12.14
CA THR A 93 17.26 9.43 12.53
C THR A 93 15.99 10.28 12.65
N ILE A 94 14.88 9.78 12.13
CA ILE A 94 13.60 10.49 12.17
C ILE A 94 13.18 10.66 13.64
N PRO A 95 12.93 11.90 14.10
CA PRO A 95 12.42 12.12 15.45
C PRO A 95 11.11 11.36 15.69
N GLU A 96 11.00 10.68 16.83
CA GLU A 96 9.86 9.80 17.15
C GLU A 96 8.51 10.51 17.02
N LYS A 97 8.42 11.79 17.45
CA LYS A 97 7.21 12.62 17.31
C LYS A 97 6.75 12.79 15.86
N LEU A 98 7.69 12.87 14.91
CA LEU A 98 7.38 12.96 13.49
C LEU A 98 6.97 11.59 12.94
N LEU A 99 7.64 10.53 13.37
CA LEU A 99 7.28 9.17 12.99
C LEU A 99 5.85 8.83 13.42
N THR A 100 5.48 9.10 14.67
CA THR A 100 4.13 8.85 15.18
C THR A 100 3.07 9.68 14.45
N PHE A 101 3.39 10.93 14.12
CA PHE A 101 2.54 11.77 13.28
C PHE A 101 2.30 11.18 11.89
N PHE A 102 3.35 10.75 11.18
CA PHE A 102 3.21 10.15 9.85
C PHE A 102 2.41 8.85 9.88
N VAL A 103 2.61 8.03 10.91
CA VAL A 103 1.84 6.80 11.12
C VAL A 103 0.37 7.13 11.38
N GLN A 104 0.06 8.06 12.29
CA GLN A 104 -1.31 8.46 12.61
C GLN A 104 -2.04 9.07 11.42
N ILE A 105 -1.39 9.94 10.63
CA ILE A 105 -2.00 10.48 9.41
C ILE A 105 -2.32 9.36 8.42
N SER A 106 -1.38 8.43 8.24
CA SER A 106 -1.56 7.33 7.29
C SER A 106 -2.71 6.40 7.69
N GLU A 107 -2.86 6.14 8.98
CA GLU A 107 -3.99 5.37 9.55
C GLU A 107 -5.30 6.13 9.39
N ASN A 108 -5.36 7.39 9.84
CA ASN A 108 -6.56 8.22 9.82
C ASN A 108 -7.07 8.48 8.39
N ALA A 109 -6.17 8.62 7.42
CA ALA A 109 -6.53 8.77 6.01
C ALA A 109 -7.28 7.56 5.43
N GLY A 110 -7.18 6.38 6.06
CA GLY A 110 -7.97 5.22 5.69
C GLY A 110 -9.39 5.23 6.28
N TYR A 111 -9.60 5.90 7.41
CA TYR A 111 -10.84 5.92 8.16
C TYR A 111 -11.73 7.13 7.86
N PHE A 112 -11.10 8.29 7.61
CA PHE A 112 -11.78 9.57 7.58
C PHE A 112 -11.51 10.35 6.29
N LYS A 113 -12.46 11.23 5.93
CA LYS A 113 -12.28 12.22 4.86
C LYS A 113 -11.38 13.38 5.26
N THR A 114 -11.29 13.67 6.56
CA THR A 114 -10.46 14.75 7.13
C THR A 114 -9.60 14.19 8.26
N ALA A 115 -8.37 14.68 8.40
CA ALA A 115 -7.35 14.14 9.32
C ALA A 115 -7.62 14.38 10.82
N VAL A 116 -8.86 14.68 11.22
CA VAL A 116 -9.17 15.22 12.54
C VAL A 116 -10.15 14.33 13.28
N SER A 117 -9.60 13.36 14.01
CA SER A 117 -10.26 12.78 15.18
C SER A 117 -9.26 11.88 15.92
N ASN A 118 -8.50 12.45 16.85
CA ASN A 118 -7.56 11.68 17.68
C ASN A 118 -8.22 10.89 18.82
N ASN A 119 -9.52 11.06 19.09
CA ASN A 119 -10.21 10.48 20.26
C ASN A 119 -11.49 9.70 19.94
N GLN A 120 -11.64 9.15 18.74
CA GLN A 120 -12.79 8.29 18.44
C GLN A 120 -12.55 6.85 18.87
N SER A 121 -13.62 6.21 19.36
CA SER A 121 -13.58 4.79 19.69
C SER A 121 -13.31 3.96 18.44
N LEU A 122 -12.76 2.75 18.61
CA LEU A 122 -12.55 1.82 17.50
C LEU A 122 -13.86 1.54 16.74
N PHE A 123 -15.00 1.56 17.43
CA PHE A 123 -16.30 1.34 16.83
C PHE A 123 -16.73 2.50 15.92
N ASP A 124 -16.52 3.75 16.35
CA ASP A 124 -16.80 4.93 15.54
C ASP A 124 -15.91 4.99 14.29
N LYS A 125 -14.65 4.56 14.42
CA LYS A 125 -13.73 4.38 13.29
C LYS A 125 -14.28 3.36 12.29
N LEU A 126 -14.80 2.22 12.74
CA LEU A 126 -15.35 1.21 11.83
C LEU A 126 -16.65 1.67 11.15
N ILE A 127 -17.53 2.38 11.87
CA ILE A 127 -18.75 2.95 11.28
C ILE A 127 -18.39 3.98 10.20
N SER A 128 -17.48 4.91 10.50
CA SER A 128 -17.02 5.92 9.55
C SER A 128 -16.34 5.30 8.33
N TRP A 129 -15.55 4.24 8.52
CA TRP A 129 -14.95 3.46 7.43
C TRP A 129 -15.99 2.86 6.47
N ILE A 130 -17.05 2.22 7.00
CA ILE A 130 -18.14 1.67 6.18
C ILE A 130 -18.91 2.79 5.47
N GLN A 131 -19.08 3.95 6.13
CA GLN A 131 -19.82 5.10 5.62
C GLN A 131 -19.01 6.00 4.67
N LEU A 132 -17.75 5.67 4.37
CA LEU A 132 -16.98 6.37 3.34
C LEU A 132 -17.77 6.41 2.02
N ASP A 133 -17.60 7.48 1.26
CA ASP A 133 -18.36 7.69 0.01
C ASP A 133 -17.63 7.12 -1.21
N GLY A 134 -18.39 6.95 -2.29
CA GLY A 134 -17.87 6.55 -3.61
C GLY A 134 -17.38 5.11 -3.63
N ILE A 135 -16.27 4.89 -4.33
CA ILE A 135 -15.67 3.56 -4.54
C ILE A 135 -15.27 2.89 -3.21
N ASN A 136 -14.84 3.68 -2.22
CA ASN A 136 -14.47 3.17 -0.89
C ASN A 136 -15.63 2.38 -0.27
N ARG A 137 -16.87 2.90 -0.36
CA ARG A 137 -18.07 2.23 0.18
C ARG A 137 -18.25 0.84 -0.41
N ILE A 138 -18.13 0.74 -1.73
CA ILE A 138 -18.38 -0.49 -2.49
C ILE A 138 -17.40 -1.57 -2.04
N PHE A 139 -16.11 -1.23 -1.93
CA PHE A 139 -15.10 -2.20 -1.50
C PHE A 139 -15.18 -2.51 -0.01
N ASN A 140 -15.42 -1.52 0.85
CA ASN A 140 -15.50 -1.71 2.31
C ASN A 140 -16.71 -2.56 2.70
N PHE A 141 -17.88 -2.28 2.13
CA PHE A 141 -19.06 -3.12 2.35
C PHE A 141 -18.94 -4.46 1.62
N GLY A 142 -18.41 -4.45 0.39
CA GLY A 142 -18.23 -5.64 -0.42
C GLY A 142 -17.30 -6.66 0.24
N ILE A 143 -16.19 -6.24 0.86
CA ILE A 143 -15.28 -7.19 1.53
C ILE A 143 -15.96 -7.86 2.72
N LEU A 144 -16.78 -7.15 3.49
CA LEU A 144 -17.56 -7.72 4.60
C LEU A 144 -18.57 -8.76 4.08
N LEU A 145 -19.28 -8.44 3.00
CA LEU A 145 -20.18 -9.39 2.34
C LEU A 145 -19.43 -10.61 1.80
N LEU A 146 -18.26 -10.42 1.20
CA LEU A 146 -17.45 -11.52 0.66
C LEU A 146 -16.96 -12.46 1.76
N PHE A 147 -16.60 -11.96 2.95
CA PHE A 147 -16.31 -12.83 4.08
C PHE A 147 -17.57 -13.56 4.57
N ALA A 148 -18.70 -12.84 4.71
CA ALA A 148 -19.96 -13.45 5.14
C ALA A 148 -20.41 -14.58 4.20
N PHE A 149 -20.42 -14.33 2.89
CA PHE A 149 -20.78 -15.34 1.88
C PHE A 149 -19.69 -16.39 1.68
N GLY A 150 -18.42 -16.01 1.78
CA GLY A 150 -17.28 -16.91 1.67
C GLY A 150 -17.37 -18.06 2.66
N TRP A 151 -17.79 -17.78 3.89
CA TRP A 151 -18.03 -18.80 4.91
C TRP A 151 -18.99 -19.93 4.46
N PHE A 152 -19.96 -19.64 3.59
CA PHE A 152 -20.93 -20.62 3.10
C PHE A 152 -20.45 -21.41 1.87
N VAL A 153 -19.29 -21.07 1.28
CA VAL A 153 -18.76 -21.76 0.10
C VAL A 153 -18.35 -23.19 0.45
N LYS A 154 -18.90 -24.18 -0.27
CA LYS A 154 -18.65 -25.61 -0.05
C LYS A 154 -17.16 -25.98 -0.09
N VAL A 155 -16.41 -25.44 -1.03
CA VAL A 155 -14.97 -25.75 -1.20
C VAL A 155 -14.17 -25.31 0.04
N ILE A 156 -14.51 -24.17 0.65
CA ILE A 156 -13.85 -23.70 1.89
C ILE A 156 -14.11 -24.66 3.05
N LYS A 157 -15.29 -25.27 3.14
CA LYS A 157 -15.64 -26.20 4.22
C LYS A 157 -15.07 -27.61 4.03
N THR A 158 -14.78 -28.00 2.80
CA THR A 158 -14.40 -29.37 2.45
C THR A 158 -12.89 -29.54 2.30
N GLU A 159 -12.22 -28.56 1.71
CA GLU A 159 -10.79 -28.63 1.40
C GLU A 159 -9.95 -27.88 2.44
N LYS A 160 -9.05 -28.62 3.12
CA LYS A 160 -8.21 -28.08 4.21
C LYS A 160 -7.37 -26.87 3.79
N LYS A 161 -6.81 -26.89 2.57
CA LYS A 161 -6.01 -25.79 2.03
C LYS A 161 -6.85 -24.52 1.83
N TYR A 162 -8.06 -24.64 1.29
CA TYR A 162 -8.97 -23.51 1.10
C TYR A 162 -9.42 -22.92 2.44
N PHE A 163 -9.74 -23.77 3.42
CA PHE A 163 -10.07 -23.33 4.77
C PHE A 163 -8.91 -22.56 5.41
N PHE A 164 -7.69 -23.11 5.35
CA PHE A 164 -6.51 -22.47 5.90
C PHE A 164 -6.23 -21.12 5.23
N LEU A 165 -6.28 -21.05 3.90
CA LEU A 165 -6.10 -19.79 3.17
C LEU A 165 -7.16 -18.76 3.56
N TYR A 166 -8.42 -19.17 3.70
CA TYR A 166 -9.49 -18.28 4.15
C TYR A 166 -9.19 -17.65 5.52
N LEU A 167 -8.71 -18.44 6.49
CA LEU A 167 -8.28 -17.92 7.79
C LEU A 167 -7.10 -16.95 7.69
N VAL A 168 -6.09 -17.27 6.87
CA VAL A 168 -4.94 -16.39 6.64
C VAL A 168 -5.38 -15.07 6.00
N LEU A 169 -6.31 -15.10 5.06
CA LEU A 169 -6.87 -13.91 4.42
C LEU A 169 -7.70 -13.08 5.40
N ALA A 170 -8.48 -13.71 6.29
CA ALA A 170 -9.20 -13.03 7.35
C ALA A 170 -8.23 -12.33 8.33
N LEU A 171 -7.17 -13.02 8.76
CA LEU A 171 -6.13 -12.43 9.60
C LEU A 171 -5.42 -11.26 8.91
N THR A 172 -5.08 -11.42 7.63
CA THR A 172 -4.48 -10.36 6.81
C THR A 172 -5.39 -9.15 6.74
N PHE A 173 -6.69 -9.36 6.51
CA PHE A 173 -7.68 -8.29 6.46
C PHE A 173 -7.82 -7.58 7.82
N LEU A 174 -7.87 -8.32 8.93
CA LEU A 174 -7.92 -7.73 10.27
C LEU A 174 -6.72 -6.84 10.56
N ILE A 175 -5.50 -7.30 10.24
CA ILE A 175 -4.29 -6.50 10.42
C ILE A 175 -4.32 -5.25 9.54
N LEU A 176 -4.81 -5.36 8.30
CA LEU A 176 -4.98 -4.21 7.41
C LEU A 176 -6.02 -3.22 7.93
N LEU A 177 -7.09 -3.68 8.57
CA LEU A 177 -8.09 -2.81 9.18
C LEU A 177 -7.43 -1.90 10.23
N PHE A 178 -6.57 -2.45 11.09
CA PHE A 178 -5.91 -1.64 12.13
C PHE A 178 -4.76 -0.78 11.63
N THR A 179 -4.02 -1.23 10.60
CA THR A 179 -2.81 -0.52 10.15
C THR A 179 -3.06 0.43 8.97
N SER A 180 -3.95 0.07 8.05
CA SER A 180 -4.23 0.87 6.86
C SER A 180 -5.51 0.39 6.15
N PRO A 181 -6.70 0.85 6.55
CA PRO A 181 -7.99 0.32 6.09
C PRO A 181 -8.39 0.89 4.71
N GLN A 182 -7.45 0.92 3.76
CA GLN A 182 -7.70 1.37 2.39
C GLN A 182 -7.97 0.17 1.49
N TYR A 183 -9.00 0.26 0.65
CA TYR A 183 -9.44 -0.85 -0.20
C TYR A 183 -8.34 -1.41 -1.11
N ARG A 184 -7.44 -0.56 -1.58
CA ARG A 184 -6.28 -0.97 -2.39
C ARG A 184 -5.43 -2.05 -1.72
N PHE A 185 -5.37 -2.08 -0.39
CA PHE A 185 -4.53 -3.03 0.34
C PHE A 185 -5.19 -4.39 0.54
N PHE A 186 -6.52 -4.44 0.67
CA PHE A 186 -7.25 -5.72 0.75
C PHE A 186 -7.84 -6.16 -0.60
N LEU A 187 -7.54 -5.45 -1.69
CA LEU A 187 -7.94 -5.85 -3.05
C LEU A 187 -7.55 -7.29 -3.41
N PRO A 188 -6.36 -7.81 -3.05
CA PRO A 188 -6.04 -9.21 -3.31
C PRO A 188 -7.00 -10.19 -2.61
N VAL A 189 -7.41 -9.88 -1.37
CA VAL A 189 -8.38 -10.68 -0.62
C VAL A 189 -9.75 -10.61 -1.29
N PHE A 190 -10.17 -9.40 -1.66
CA PHE A 190 -11.42 -9.13 -2.34
C PHE A 190 -11.53 -9.95 -3.64
N VAL A 191 -10.52 -9.86 -4.51
CA VAL A 191 -10.51 -10.57 -5.80
C VAL A 191 -10.56 -12.08 -5.60
N PHE A 192 -9.80 -12.63 -4.64
CA PHE A 192 -9.80 -14.07 -4.38
C PHE A 192 -11.18 -14.58 -3.94
N LEU A 193 -11.78 -13.93 -2.93
CA LEU A 193 -13.10 -14.33 -2.42
C LEU A 193 -14.19 -14.12 -3.45
N PHE A 194 -14.14 -13.02 -4.20
CA PHE A 194 -15.09 -12.73 -5.28
C PHE A 194 -15.06 -13.85 -6.33
N VAL A 195 -13.88 -14.19 -6.86
CA VAL A 195 -13.74 -15.26 -7.87
C VAL A 195 -14.21 -16.60 -7.33
N LEU A 196 -13.88 -16.93 -6.08
CA LEU A 196 -14.27 -18.20 -5.46
C LEU A 196 -15.80 -18.32 -5.29
N ILE A 197 -16.45 -17.25 -4.83
CA ILE A 197 -17.91 -17.19 -4.69
C ILE A 197 -18.58 -17.22 -6.06
N SER A 198 -18.11 -16.40 -7.02
CA SER A 198 -18.64 -16.39 -8.39
C SER A 198 -18.52 -17.76 -9.04
N SER A 199 -17.38 -18.44 -8.90
CA SER A 199 -17.20 -19.81 -9.40
C SER A 199 -18.21 -20.79 -8.80
N THR A 200 -18.51 -20.64 -7.50
CA THR A 200 -19.50 -21.49 -6.81
C THR A 200 -20.91 -21.21 -7.34
N VAL A 201 -21.28 -19.94 -7.50
CA VAL A 201 -22.58 -19.52 -8.07
C VAL A 201 -22.74 -20.06 -9.50
N PHE A 202 -21.73 -19.90 -10.35
CA PHE A 202 -21.78 -20.40 -11.73
C PHE A 202 -21.88 -21.93 -11.80
N SER A 203 -21.19 -22.65 -10.90
CA SER A 203 -21.32 -24.10 -10.81
C SER A 203 -22.73 -24.55 -10.39
N TYR A 204 -23.37 -23.81 -9.50
CA TYR A 204 -24.75 -24.07 -9.07
C TYR A 204 -25.75 -23.81 -10.20
N LEU A 205 -25.54 -22.74 -10.96
CA LEU A 205 -26.34 -22.39 -12.14
C LEU A 205 -26.05 -23.28 -13.38
N LYS A 206 -25.12 -24.25 -13.26
CA LYS A 206 -24.70 -25.15 -14.34
C LYS A 206 -24.26 -24.42 -15.63
N ILE A 207 -23.66 -23.24 -15.48
CA ILE A 207 -23.16 -22.46 -16.61
C ILE A 207 -21.87 -23.10 -17.12
N ASN A 208 -21.74 -23.23 -18.45
CA ASN A 208 -20.54 -23.79 -19.08
C ASN A 208 -19.30 -22.93 -18.76
N GLN A 209 -18.18 -23.58 -18.47
CA GLN A 209 -16.90 -22.94 -18.16
C GLN A 209 -16.44 -21.96 -19.26
N LYS A 210 -16.66 -22.29 -20.54
CA LYS A 210 -16.33 -21.38 -21.66
C LYS A 210 -17.12 -20.08 -21.59
N THR A 211 -18.41 -20.17 -21.26
CA THR A 211 -19.29 -19.00 -21.10
C THR A 211 -18.82 -18.11 -19.95
N VAL A 212 -18.39 -18.70 -18.83
CA VAL A 212 -17.82 -17.96 -17.70
C VAL A 212 -16.53 -17.22 -18.12
N GLN A 213 -15.65 -17.88 -18.87
CA GLN A 213 -14.41 -17.26 -19.36
C GLN A 213 -14.70 -16.07 -20.29
N TYR A 214 -15.62 -16.22 -21.24
CA TYR A 214 -16.02 -15.11 -22.12
C TYR A 214 -16.67 -13.96 -21.34
N PHE A 215 -17.53 -14.28 -20.37
CA PHE A 215 -18.14 -13.27 -19.50
C PHE A 215 -17.07 -12.47 -18.73
N LEU A 216 -16.09 -13.16 -18.12
CA LEU A 216 -15.00 -12.50 -17.40
C LEU A 216 -14.15 -11.62 -18.32
N LEU A 217 -13.87 -12.06 -19.56
CA LEU A 217 -13.18 -11.24 -20.56
C LEU A 217 -13.96 -9.97 -20.90
N VAL A 218 -15.27 -10.09 -21.14
CA VAL A 218 -16.13 -8.94 -21.42
C VAL A 218 -16.17 -7.98 -20.23
N VAL A 219 -16.30 -8.48 -19.01
CA VAL A 219 -16.29 -7.67 -17.78
C VAL A 219 -14.97 -6.91 -17.59
N ILE A 220 -13.85 -7.41 -18.11
CA ILE A 220 -12.56 -6.70 -18.08
C ILE A 220 -12.46 -5.67 -19.22
N LEU A 221 -12.81 -6.09 -20.44
CA LEU A 221 -12.65 -5.27 -21.64
C LEU A 221 -13.61 -4.09 -21.69
N VAL A 222 -14.86 -4.28 -21.27
CA VAL A 222 -15.88 -3.22 -21.32
C VAL A 222 -15.44 -2.00 -20.49
N PRO A 223 -15.10 -2.12 -19.19
CA PRO A 223 -14.59 -0.98 -18.45
C PRO A 223 -13.37 -0.33 -19.11
N LEU A 224 -12.40 -1.10 -19.61
CA LEU A 224 -11.21 -0.54 -20.26
C LEU A 224 -11.53 0.30 -21.50
N LEU A 225 -12.50 -0.15 -22.32
CA LEU A 225 -12.92 0.57 -23.51
C LEU A 225 -13.76 1.81 -23.16
N PHE A 226 -14.60 1.71 -22.12
CA PHE A 226 -15.54 2.76 -21.75
C PHE A 226 -15.00 3.75 -20.71
N THR A 227 -13.89 3.47 -20.00
CA THR A 227 -13.28 4.42 -19.05
C THR A 227 -12.75 5.66 -19.75
N GLU A 228 -12.30 5.54 -21.00
CA GLU A 228 -11.86 6.68 -21.81
C GLU A 228 -13.06 7.54 -22.27
N ILE A 229 -14.18 6.89 -22.61
CA ILE A 229 -15.36 7.55 -23.20
C ILE A 229 -16.30 8.14 -22.14
N ILE A 230 -16.51 7.44 -21.03
CA ILE A 230 -17.51 7.78 -20.01
C ILE A 230 -16.81 8.37 -18.78
N THR A 231 -17.31 9.51 -18.30
CA THR A 231 -16.93 10.04 -16.98
C THR A 231 -17.88 9.48 -15.93
N PHE A 232 -17.36 9.13 -14.75
CA PHE A 232 -18.14 8.59 -13.64
C PHE A 232 -18.25 9.60 -12.48
N PRO A 233 -18.94 10.75 -12.66
CA PRO A 233 -18.96 11.82 -11.68
C PRO A 233 -19.53 11.38 -10.33
N ASN A 234 -20.49 10.45 -10.33
CA ASN A 234 -21.13 9.94 -9.12
C ASN A 234 -20.24 8.97 -8.32
N LEU A 235 -19.31 8.27 -8.98
CA LEU A 235 -18.37 7.35 -8.33
C LEU A 235 -17.06 8.06 -7.92
N LEU A 236 -16.67 9.09 -8.67
CA LEU A 236 -15.44 9.86 -8.52
C LEU A 236 -15.80 11.31 -8.20
N LYS A 237 -16.23 11.61 -6.95
CA LYS A 237 -16.56 12.99 -6.54
C LYS A 237 -15.35 13.93 -6.46
N ASN A 238 -14.13 13.39 -6.47
CA ASN A 238 -12.90 14.20 -6.39
C ASN A 238 -12.63 14.86 -7.74
N GLN A 239 -12.59 16.19 -7.79
CA GLN A 239 -12.32 16.97 -9.01
C GLN A 239 -10.99 16.55 -9.66
N LEU A 240 -9.96 16.25 -8.85
CA LEU A 240 -8.67 15.76 -9.35
C LEU A 240 -8.74 14.39 -10.03
N HIS A 241 -9.72 13.55 -9.68
CA HIS A 241 -9.96 12.26 -10.35
C HIS A 241 -10.90 12.39 -11.56
N GLN A 242 -11.58 13.52 -11.72
CA GLN A 242 -12.42 13.81 -12.88
C GLN A 242 -11.63 14.45 -14.02
N GLU A 243 -10.48 15.08 -13.72
CA GLU A 243 -9.53 15.56 -14.71
C GLU A 243 -8.85 14.39 -15.43
N LYS A 244 -9.29 14.13 -16.67
CA LYS A 244 -8.59 13.21 -17.58
C LYS A 244 -7.44 13.95 -18.24
N GLU A 245 -6.26 13.36 -18.23
CA GLU A 245 -5.19 13.79 -19.12
C GLU A 245 -5.57 13.44 -20.57
N ILE A 246 -5.29 14.36 -21.49
CA ILE A 246 -5.53 14.12 -22.91
C ILE A 246 -4.41 13.21 -23.41
N ASN A 247 -4.72 11.93 -23.55
CA ASN A 247 -3.80 10.96 -24.14
C ASN A 247 -3.54 11.34 -25.60
N SER A 248 -2.28 11.54 -25.97
CA SER A 248 -1.89 11.88 -27.34
C SER A 248 -1.20 10.69 -27.99
N TRP A 249 -1.46 10.43 -29.28
CA TRP A 249 -0.80 9.34 -30.01
C TRP A 249 0.72 9.45 -30.02
N SER A 250 1.26 10.67 -29.84
CA SER A 250 2.70 10.90 -29.71
C SER A 250 3.32 10.22 -28.49
N GLN A 251 2.51 9.93 -27.45
CA GLN A 251 2.95 9.27 -26.21
C GLN A 251 3.40 7.82 -26.40
N ILE A 252 3.08 7.19 -27.52
CA ILE A 252 3.58 5.85 -27.87
C ILE A 252 5.09 5.87 -28.10
N LEU A 253 5.62 6.98 -28.64
CA LEU A 253 7.03 7.12 -28.99
C LEU A 253 7.79 8.06 -28.04
N ILE A 254 7.13 9.12 -27.60
CA ILE A 254 7.74 10.15 -26.76
C ILE A 254 7.05 10.14 -25.39
N PRO A 255 7.73 9.78 -24.31
CA PRO A 255 7.12 9.80 -22.99
C PRO A 255 6.73 11.24 -22.61
N ASN A 256 5.65 11.39 -21.84
CA ASN A 256 5.31 12.67 -21.22
C ASN A 256 6.41 13.13 -20.26
N GLU A 257 6.37 14.41 -19.93
CA GLU A 257 7.18 14.99 -18.86
C GLU A 257 6.97 14.24 -17.53
N ASN A 258 8.01 14.19 -16.69
CA ASN A 258 8.01 13.39 -15.46
C ASN A 258 6.94 13.83 -14.44
N SER A 259 6.42 15.05 -14.56
CA SER A 259 5.42 15.62 -13.66
C SER A 259 4.26 16.22 -14.45
N LYS A 260 3.03 15.94 -14.01
CA LYS A 260 1.81 16.65 -14.46
C LYS A 260 1.90 18.16 -14.25
N PHE A 261 2.73 18.59 -13.30
CA PHE A 261 2.92 19.97 -12.89
C PHE A 261 4.25 20.57 -13.37
N SER A 262 4.73 20.16 -14.54
CA SER A 262 6.02 20.57 -15.10
C SER A 262 6.19 22.08 -15.29
N LYS A 263 5.09 22.81 -15.49
CA LYS A 263 5.09 24.26 -15.71
C LYS A 263 5.15 25.09 -14.43
N ILE A 264 5.12 24.45 -13.26
CA ILE A 264 5.18 25.17 -11.98
C ILE A 264 6.57 25.77 -11.80
N GLU A 265 6.60 27.05 -11.50
CA GLU A 265 7.83 27.75 -11.16
C GLU A 265 8.23 27.48 -9.71
N PHE A 266 9.54 27.50 -9.46
CA PHE A 266 10.10 27.30 -8.14
C PHE A 266 10.76 28.56 -7.62
N GLU A 267 10.61 28.81 -6.31
CA GLU A 267 11.36 29.82 -5.58
C GLU A 267 12.45 29.15 -4.74
N LYS A 268 13.65 29.75 -4.76
CA LYS A 268 14.77 29.29 -3.93
C LYS A 268 14.66 29.95 -2.55
N ILE A 269 14.51 29.13 -1.51
CA ILE A 269 14.37 29.58 -0.13
C ILE A 269 15.59 29.10 0.65
N LYS A 270 16.11 30.00 1.50
CA LYS A 270 17.19 29.68 2.44
C LYS A 270 16.66 29.76 3.86
N GLU A 271 16.77 28.65 4.59
CA GLU A 271 16.41 28.59 6.01
C GLU A 271 17.55 27.98 6.84
N GLY A 272 18.32 28.86 7.50
CA GLY A 272 19.56 28.45 8.18
C GLY A 272 20.59 27.95 7.17
N ASN A 273 21.03 26.70 7.35
CA ASN A 273 21.97 26.03 6.46
C ASN A 273 21.28 25.27 5.31
N LEU A 274 19.94 25.22 5.28
CA LEU A 274 19.19 24.57 4.21
C LEU A 274 18.91 25.57 3.09
N ASN A 275 19.37 25.27 1.88
CA ASN A 275 18.87 25.88 0.65
C ASN A 275 17.96 24.88 -0.07
N TYR A 276 16.72 25.24 -0.34
CA TYR A 276 15.75 24.37 -1.00
C TYR A 276 14.89 25.13 -2.01
N PHE A 277 14.25 24.40 -2.91
CA PHE A 277 13.33 24.93 -3.90
C PHE A 277 11.89 24.55 -3.52
N SER A 278 11.02 25.55 -3.42
CA SER A 278 9.58 25.36 -3.16
C SER A 278 8.79 25.76 -4.40
N PRO A 279 7.70 25.05 -4.76
CA PRO A 279 6.78 25.54 -5.77
C PRO A 279 6.23 26.91 -5.36
N LYS A 280 6.12 27.84 -6.32
CA LYS A 280 5.53 29.17 -6.10
C LYS A 280 4.02 29.07 -5.91
N ASP A 281 3.38 28.21 -6.70
CA ASP A 281 1.95 27.92 -6.60
C ASP A 281 1.67 27.01 -5.39
N GLU A 282 0.58 27.30 -4.68
CA GLU A 282 0.13 26.46 -3.57
C GLU A 282 -0.42 25.13 -4.09
N LEU A 283 0.44 24.12 -4.09
CA LEU A 283 0.04 22.72 -4.21
C LEU A 283 -0.50 22.18 -2.88
N PHE A 284 -0.95 20.92 -2.88
CA PHE A 284 -1.28 20.19 -1.65
C PHE A 284 -0.05 20.02 -0.73
N PHE A 285 -0.26 19.61 0.52
CA PHE A 285 0.76 19.59 1.58
C PHE A 285 2.11 18.94 1.20
N TYR A 286 2.08 17.80 0.50
CA TYR A 286 3.27 17.09 0.00
C TYR A 286 3.55 17.35 -1.49
N GLY A 287 2.83 18.31 -2.08
CA GLY A 287 2.89 18.67 -3.48
C GLY A 287 4.25 19.23 -3.82
N THR A 288 4.98 18.48 -4.64
CA THR A 288 6.20 18.89 -5.30
C THR A 288 6.05 18.57 -6.79
N ALA A 289 6.75 19.31 -7.63
CA ALA A 289 6.82 19.03 -9.07
C ALA A 289 8.28 18.73 -9.46
N ASP A 290 8.62 18.78 -10.74
CA ASP A 290 9.96 18.46 -11.26
C ASP A 290 10.94 19.62 -11.02
N GLY A 291 11.14 19.97 -9.75
CA GLY A 291 11.97 21.10 -9.31
C GLY A 291 13.41 20.70 -8.96
N PRO A 292 14.35 21.65 -8.97
CA PRO A 292 15.74 21.37 -8.60
C PRO A 292 15.88 20.85 -7.16
N LEU A 293 16.79 19.90 -6.95
CA LEU A 293 17.02 19.33 -5.62
C LEU A 293 17.84 20.29 -4.71
N PRO A 294 17.54 20.33 -3.40
CA PRO A 294 16.45 19.65 -2.72
C PRO A 294 15.13 20.40 -2.94
N CYS A 295 14.10 19.69 -3.38
CA CYS A 295 12.79 20.23 -3.68
C CYS A 295 11.78 19.81 -2.60
N VAL A 296 11.18 20.77 -1.90
CA VAL A 296 10.21 20.52 -0.83
C VAL A 296 9.27 21.72 -0.69
N ASN A 297 8.00 21.43 -0.39
CA ASN A 297 7.00 22.47 -0.21
C ASN A 297 7.24 23.26 1.09
N LYS A 298 7.31 24.59 0.99
CA LYS A 298 7.41 25.49 2.16
C LYS A 298 6.30 25.27 3.19
N LEU A 299 5.08 24.92 2.75
CA LEU A 299 3.96 24.63 3.64
C LEU A 299 4.26 23.45 4.56
N GLN A 300 4.87 22.39 4.02
CA GLN A 300 5.28 21.21 4.78
C GLN A 300 6.31 21.60 5.85
N LEU A 301 7.38 22.32 5.47
CA LEU A 301 8.43 22.70 6.41
C LEU A 301 7.92 23.65 7.50
N ASN A 302 7.10 24.63 7.13
CA ASN A 302 6.49 25.55 8.09
C ASN A 302 5.59 24.81 9.08
N TYR A 303 4.78 23.85 8.62
CA TYR A 303 3.95 23.05 9.51
C TYR A 303 4.78 22.24 10.51
N LEU A 304 5.83 21.54 10.05
CA LEU A 304 6.70 20.75 10.93
C LEU A 304 7.47 21.63 11.92
N LYS A 305 7.88 22.82 11.50
CA LYS A 305 8.52 23.82 12.36
C LYS A 305 7.56 24.35 13.43
N THR A 306 6.34 24.72 13.05
CA THR A 306 5.36 25.33 13.96
C THR A 306 4.81 24.32 14.97
N TYR A 307 4.42 23.12 14.53
CA TYR A 307 3.71 22.15 15.38
C TYR A 307 4.62 21.08 15.99
N TYR A 308 5.75 20.77 15.36
CA TYR A 308 6.67 19.73 15.81
C TYR A 308 8.04 20.27 16.25
N HIS A 309 8.28 21.57 16.09
CA HIS A 309 9.51 22.26 16.47
C HIS A 309 10.78 21.60 15.91
N ILE A 310 10.66 21.05 14.70
CA ILE A 310 11.73 20.35 13.99
C ILE A 310 11.85 20.96 12.60
N LYS A 311 13.09 21.26 12.21
CA LYS A 311 13.43 21.66 10.84
C LYS A 311 14.60 20.85 10.29
N PRO A 312 14.59 20.45 9.01
CA PRO A 312 15.73 19.83 8.37
C PRO A 312 16.84 20.87 8.14
N GLN A 313 18.09 20.46 8.25
CA GLN A 313 19.27 21.26 7.95
C GLN A 313 20.28 20.43 7.16
N GLN A 314 20.99 21.05 6.21
CA GLN A 314 22.10 20.42 5.50
C GLN A 314 23.34 20.36 6.40
N ARG A 315 24.10 19.26 6.32
CA ARG A 315 25.37 19.14 7.07
C ARG A 315 26.42 20.10 6.54
N THR A 316 26.51 20.19 5.22
CA THR A 316 27.47 21.01 4.47
C THR A 316 26.77 21.63 3.27
N HIS A 317 27.53 22.32 2.41
CA HIS A 317 27.02 22.80 1.13
C HIS A 317 26.83 21.68 0.09
N ASN A 318 27.37 20.48 0.34
CA ASN A 318 27.22 19.34 -0.54
C ASN A 318 25.98 18.50 -0.16
N LEU A 319 25.09 18.25 -1.12
CA LEU A 319 23.89 17.44 -0.92
C LEU A 319 24.21 15.99 -0.53
N GLY A 320 25.32 15.45 -1.02
CA GLY A 320 25.75 14.08 -0.74
C GLY A 320 26.04 13.82 0.74
N ASP A 321 26.37 14.86 1.51
CA ASP A 321 26.63 14.74 2.95
C ASP A 321 25.32 14.60 3.74
N GLY A 322 24.18 14.87 3.11
CA GLY A 322 22.85 14.64 3.66
C GLY A 322 22.40 15.68 4.67
N PHE A 323 21.38 15.30 5.45
CA PHE A 323 20.60 16.18 6.30
C PHE A 323 20.57 15.69 7.75
N TYR A 324 20.23 16.60 8.67
CA TYR A 324 19.96 16.28 10.06
C TYR A 324 18.73 17.05 10.56
N SER A 325 18.08 16.52 11.60
CA SER A 325 16.90 17.15 12.21
C SER A 325 17.33 18.10 13.33
N LYS A 326 17.12 19.41 13.14
CA LYS A 326 17.41 20.43 14.16
C LYS A 326 16.15 20.82 14.91
N LYS A 327 16.19 20.72 16.25
CA LYS A 327 15.13 21.26 17.11
C LYS A 327 15.16 22.79 17.08
N THR A 328 14.02 23.43 16.91
CA THR A 328 13.86 24.86 17.16
C THR A 328 13.59 25.08 18.65
N LYS A 329 14.17 26.12 19.25
CA LYS A 329 13.92 26.44 20.67
C LYS A 329 12.42 26.74 20.87
N ASN A 330 11.87 26.34 22.01
CA ASN A 330 10.60 26.85 22.49
C ASN A 330 10.73 28.37 22.66
N GLU A 331 9.76 29.12 22.14
CA GLU A 331 9.36 30.35 22.83
C GLU A 331 8.36 29.96 23.93
#